data_AF-A0A442IHW1-F1
#
_entry.id   AF-A0A442IHW1-F1
#
_cell.length_a   1.000
_cell.length_b   1.000
_cell.length_c   1.000
_cell.angle_alpha   90.00
_cell.angle_beta   90.00
_cell.angle_gamma   90.00
#
_symmetry.space_group_name_H-M   'P 1'
#
loop_
_entity.id
_entity.type
_entity.pdbx_description
1 polymer ?
#
loop_
_entity_poly.entity_id
_entity_poly.type
_entity_poly.pdbx_seq_one_letter_code
_entity_poly.pdbx_strand_id
1 'polypeptide(L)'
;MPALTDLIEAGRPAEHHAPWRRAVVAPKVWNLAVEQLAGGRWSLLGLWGEPDRVHMALLDEARDIGVISLDCRGGRYPSVGQYHPPALRLERAAADLFGLAPQGLPDTRRWLDHGQWGISHPLTAQPGKPAAGSSYRFLAAEGDSLHQIAVGPVHAGIIEPGHFRFTASGETVVRLEERLGYVHKGIEGLMAGAPVDRAARLAGRTSGDSTVAYSLAFARAVEAALGVAPPPRAMWLRALMAELERLANHLGDIGAICNDAAFALMHAHCGVLRERALRAADAAFGHRLMRDRVVPGGVAGDLGEAGTSAIRSLVAEIRQRFPHLVELYDNTASLQDRTVATGRLKVELARQYAAGGYVGRASGRDFDARRNAVYAPYDELAFDVPVLQEGDVNARVWIRVREVEQSLSLVEQMLGRLPAGSIRADIAAADNVADGPREGMALVEGFRGDILAWLRIGEGGLIERCHLRDPSWFQWPLLEAAIEGNIVADFPLCNKSFNCSYSGHDL
;
A
#
# COMPACT_ATOMS: atom_id res chain seq x y z
N MET A 1 -27.69 6.83 -13.21
CA MET A 1 -27.00 6.26 -12.03
C MET A 1 -26.25 7.40 -11.37
N PRO A 2 -26.25 7.51 -10.04
CA PRO A 2 -25.66 8.67 -9.40
C PRO A 2 -24.14 8.59 -9.45
N ALA A 3 -23.48 9.67 -9.86
CA ALA A 3 -22.03 9.81 -9.83
C ALA A 3 -21.54 9.93 -8.38
N LEU A 4 -20.27 9.63 -8.11
CA LEU A 4 -19.70 9.82 -6.76
C LEU A 4 -19.84 11.29 -6.32
N THR A 5 -19.69 12.22 -7.25
CA THR A 5 -19.88 13.66 -7.04
C THR A 5 -21.30 13.97 -6.54
N ASP A 6 -22.34 13.34 -7.09
CA ASP A 6 -23.73 13.55 -6.65
C ASP A 6 -23.93 13.10 -5.20
N LEU A 7 -23.30 11.99 -4.79
CA LEU A 7 -23.38 11.49 -3.41
C LEU A 7 -22.66 12.42 -2.43
N ILE A 8 -21.54 12.99 -2.85
CA ILE A 8 -20.78 13.96 -2.05
C ILE A 8 -21.57 15.26 -1.90
N GLU A 9 -22.20 15.74 -2.97
CA GLU A 9 -23.01 16.97 -2.97
C GLU A 9 -24.30 16.82 -2.15
N ALA A 10 -24.84 15.60 -2.05
CA ALA A 10 -25.98 15.29 -1.17
C ALA A 10 -25.63 15.28 0.33
N GLY A 11 -24.34 15.21 0.69
CA GLY A 11 -23.86 15.20 2.07
C GLY A 11 -23.55 16.60 2.60
N ARG A 12 -23.23 16.67 3.90
CA ARG A 12 -22.65 17.89 4.50
C ARG A 12 -21.16 17.96 4.14
N PRO A 13 -20.70 18.94 3.36
CA PRO A 13 -19.30 19.00 2.93
C PRO A 13 -18.36 19.21 4.12
N ALA A 14 -17.16 18.63 4.02
CA ALA A 14 -16.03 19.00 4.85
C ALA A 14 -15.27 20.12 4.15
N GLU A 15 -15.37 21.35 4.67
CA GLU A 15 -14.92 22.58 3.99
C GLU A 15 -13.41 22.62 3.71
N HIS A 16 -12.61 21.89 4.48
CA HIS A 16 -11.15 21.98 4.43
C HIS A 16 -10.48 20.64 4.15
N HIS A 17 -11.08 19.81 3.29
CA HIS A 17 -10.49 18.56 2.83
C HIS A 17 -10.00 18.67 1.38
N ALA A 18 -8.72 18.41 1.16
CA ALA A 18 -8.07 18.51 -0.15
C ALA A 18 -7.23 17.26 -0.49
N PRO A 19 -6.93 16.99 -1.78
CA PRO A 19 -7.44 17.69 -2.96
C PRO A 19 -8.83 17.20 -3.38
N TRP A 20 -9.23 16.00 -2.94
CA TRP A 20 -10.53 15.42 -3.26
C TRP A 20 -11.60 15.87 -2.29
N ARG A 21 -12.85 15.92 -2.74
CA ARG A 21 -13.96 16.33 -1.87
C ARG A 21 -14.27 15.25 -0.83
N ARG A 22 -14.67 15.71 0.36
CA ARG A 22 -15.23 14.86 1.41
C ARG A 22 -16.58 15.38 1.87
N ALA A 23 -17.52 14.47 2.13
CA ALA A 23 -18.79 14.81 2.76
C ALA A 23 -19.18 13.84 3.87
N VAL A 24 -19.82 14.36 4.92
CA VAL A 24 -20.52 13.57 5.93
C VAL A 24 -21.91 13.25 5.40
N VAL A 25 -22.22 11.98 5.25
CA VAL A 25 -23.43 11.50 4.57
C VAL A 25 -24.39 10.81 5.54
N ALA A 26 -25.66 10.75 5.17
CA ALA A 26 -26.65 9.96 5.90
C ALA A 26 -26.49 8.45 5.63
N PRO A 27 -26.98 7.56 6.51
CA PRO A 27 -26.89 6.10 6.32
C PRO A 27 -27.44 5.61 4.98
N LYS A 28 -28.47 6.27 4.43
CA LYS A 28 -29.03 5.93 3.11
C LYS A 28 -28.00 6.11 1.98
N VAL A 29 -27.23 7.19 2.00
CA VAL A 29 -26.20 7.48 1.00
C VAL A 29 -24.99 6.57 1.19
N TRP A 30 -24.62 6.28 2.45
CA TRP A 30 -23.61 5.27 2.78
C TRP A 30 -23.97 3.90 2.17
N ASN A 31 -25.19 3.41 2.39
CA ASN A 31 -25.64 2.12 1.85
C ASN A 31 -25.68 2.10 0.32
N LEU A 32 -26.08 3.22 -0.31
CA LEU A 32 -26.04 3.34 -1.77
C LEU A 32 -24.61 3.17 -2.31
N ALA A 33 -23.61 3.75 -1.66
CA ALA A 33 -22.20 3.55 -2.03
C ALA A 33 -21.77 2.09 -1.85
N VAL A 34 -22.22 1.42 -0.77
CA VAL A 34 -22.00 -0.01 -0.56
C VAL A 34 -22.62 -0.85 -1.69
N GLU A 35 -23.81 -0.50 -2.19
CA GLU A 35 -24.42 -1.16 -3.36
C GLU A 35 -23.62 -0.96 -4.65
N GLN A 36 -22.95 0.20 -4.83
CA GLN A 36 -22.06 0.43 -5.97
C GLN A 36 -20.78 -0.42 -5.88
N LEU A 37 -20.21 -0.53 -4.68
CA LEU A 37 -19.05 -1.39 -4.39
C LEU A 37 -19.38 -2.87 -4.58
N ALA A 38 -20.50 -3.34 -4.01
CA ALA A 38 -20.95 -4.73 -4.14
C ALA A 38 -21.28 -5.09 -5.60
N GLY A 39 -21.81 -4.13 -6.36
CA GLY A 39 -22.06 -4.27 -7.79
C GLY A 39 -20.83 -4.19 -8.69
N GLY A 40 -19.63 -3.97 -8.13
CA GLY A 40 -18.37 -3.90 -8.88
C GLY A 40 -18.23 -2.66 -9.78
N ARG A 41 -19.07 -1.63 -9.58
CA ARG A 41 -19.03 -0.37 -10.34
C ARG A 41 -17.99 0.57 -9.78
N TRP A 42 -17.86 0.61 -8.45
CA TRP A 42 -16.88 1.44 -7.76
C TRP A 42 -15.80 0.57 -7.10
N SER A 43 -14.65 1.17 -6.85
CA SER A 43 -13.53 0.57 -6.12
C SER A 43 -13.39 1.22 -4.74
N LEU A 44 -13.16 0.40 -3.72
CA LEU A 44 -12.79 0.87 -2.38
C LEU A 44 -11.29 1.16 -2.36
N LEU A 45 -10.91 2.42 -2.12
CA LEU A 45 -9.51 2.83 -1.98
C LEU A 45 -9.02 2.79 -0.52
N GLY A 46 -9.92 2.69 0.45
CA GLY A 46 -9.60 2.61 1.87
C GLY A 46 -10.83 2.80 2.74
N LEU A 47 -10.79 2.24 3.95
CA LEU A 47 -11.80 2.42 4.99
C LEU A 47 -11.08 2.54 6.33
N TRP A 48 -11.38 3.58 7.09
CA TRP A 48 -10.74 3.84 8.38
C TRP A 48 -11.68 4.50 9.37
N GLY A 49 -11.33 4.40 10.65
CA GLY A 49 -12.10 4.95 11.76
C GLY A 49 -11.48 6.20 12.39
N GLU A 50 -12.37 6.94 13.03
CA GLU A 50 -12.16 7.92 14.10
C GLU A 50 -13.09 7.53 15.28
N PRO A 51 -12.95 8.09 16.49
CA PRO A 51 -13.74 7.69 17.65
C PRO A 51 -15.26 7.68 17.46
N ASP A 52 -15.81 8.59 16.66
CA ASP A 52 -17.25 8.76 16.43
C ASP A 52 -17.63 8.76 14.94
N ARG A 53 -16.71 8.35 14.06
CA ARG A 53 -16.91 8.42 12.61
C ARG A 53 -16.15 7.33 11.87
N VAL A 54 -16.71 6.88 10.76
CA VAL A 54 -16.03 6.00 9.80
C VAL A 54 -15.96 6.70 8.44
N HIS A 55 -14.89 6.46 7.70
CA HIS A 55 -14.65 7.02 6.38
C HIS A 55 -14.43 5.90 5.38
N MET A 56 -14.85 6.12 4.14
CA MET A 56 -14.38 5.33 3.00
C MET A 56 -13.96 6.25 1.84
N ALA A 57 -12.78 5.96 1.28
CA ALA A 57 -12.31 6.57 0.04
C ALA A 57 -12.75 5.69 -1.14
N LEU A 58 -13.32 6.30 -2.16
CA LEU A 58 -13.95 5.65 -3.29
C LEU A 58 -13.34 6.14 -4.60
N LEU A 59 -13.28 5.24 -5.58
CA LEU A 59 -12.98 5.53 -6.98
C LEU A 59 -14.15 5.03 -7.82
N ASP A 60 -14.76 5.91 -8.61
CA ASP A 60 -15.88 5.53 -9.48
C ASP A 60 -15.43 5.19 -10.92
N GLU A 61 -16.40 4.89 -11.79
CA GLU A 61 -16.17 4.51 -13.19
C GLU A 61 -15.64 5.69 -14.04
N ALA A 62 -15.94 6.93 -13.64
CA ALA A 62 -15.39 8.14 -14.26
C ALA A 62 -13.94 8.41 -13.83
N ARG A 63 -13.39 7.56 -12.94
CA ARG A 63 -12.09 7.70 -12.29
C ARG A 63 -12.02 8.90 -11.34
N ASP A 64 -13.16 9.35 -10.85
CA ASP A 64 -13.22 10.37 -9.81
C ASP A 64 -12.94 9.73 -8.44
N ILE A 65 -12.14 10.42 -7.64
CA ILE A 65 -11.84 10.02 -6.26
C ILE A 65 -12.57 10.95 -5.30
N GLY A 66 -13.15 10.37 -4.27
CA GLY A 66 -13.85 11.11 -3.23
C GLY A 66 -13.97 10.34 -1.92
N VAL A 67 -14.27 11.05 -0.84
CA VAL A 67 -14.41 10.46 0.49
C VAL A 67 -15.81 10.69 1.02
N ILE A 68 -16.46 9.65 1.51
CA ILE A 68 -17.69 9.78 2.28
C ILE A 68 -17.42 9.38 3.72
N SER A 69 -18.07 10.06 4.66
CA SER A 69 -17.94 9.79 6.08
C SER A 69 -19.31 9.60 6.71
N LEU A 70 -19.41 8.72 7.70
CA LEU A 70 -20.64 8.46 8.43
C LEU A 70 -20.40 8.65 9.93
N ASP A 71 -21.23 9.49 10.57
CA ASP A 71 -21.20 9.66 12.02
C ASP A 71 -21.76 8.38 12.69
N CYS A 72 -20.95 7.77 13.56
CA CYS A 72 -21.21 6.49 14.22
C CYS A 72 -21.88 6.71 15.58
N ARG A 73 -23.18 7.03 15.60
CA ARG A 73 -23.93 7.22 16.85
C ARG A 73 -23.85 5.96 17.73
N GLY A 74 -23.32 6.11 18.95
CA GLY A 74 -23.10 4.99 19.87
C GLY A 74 -22.06 3.98 19.36
N GLY A 75 -21.14 4.42 18.49
CA GLY A 75 -20.08 3.60 17.91
C GLY A 75 -20.56 2.61 16.84
N ARG A 76 -21.79 2.69 16.34
CA ARG A 76 -22.35 1.71 15.40
C ARG A 76 -22.61 2.32 14.02
N TYR A 77 -22.43 1.51 12.97
CA TYR A 77 -22.68 1.90 11.58
C TYR A 77 -23.00 0.68 10.70
N PRO A 78 -23.67 0.82 9.54
CA PRO A 78 -23.88 -0.29 8.60
C PRO A 78 -22.56 -0.79 8.02
N SER A 79 -22.28 -2.09 8.15
CA SER A 79 -21.04 -2.69 7.64
C SER A 79 -20.97 -2.64 6.12
N VAL A 80 -19.83 -2.20 5.60
CA VAL A 80 -19.46 -2.32 4.19
C VAL A 80 -19.07 -3.77 3.89
N GLY A 81 -18.33 -4.41 4.81
CA GLY A 81 -17.85 -5.78 4.72
C GLY A 81 -18.94 -6.85 4.63
N GLN A 82 -20.18 -6.51 5.03
CA GLN A 82 -21.35 -7.37 4.85
C GLN A 82 -21.63 -7.70 3.37
N TYR A 83 -21.41 -6.73 2.47
CA TYR A 83 -21.71 -6.87 1.03
C TYR A 83 -20.47 -6.71 0.14
N HIS A 84 -19.38 -6.16 0.67
CA HIS A 84 -18.14 -5.94 -0.04
C HIS A 84 -16.94 -6.44 0.80
N PRO A 85 -16.53 -7.71 0.63
CA PRO A 85 -15.47 -8.36 1.40
C PRO A 85 -14.14 -7.60 1.57
N PRO A 86 -13.68 -6.77 0.62
CA PRO A 86 -12.46 -5.96 0.78
C PRO A 86 -12.46 -5.04 2.02
N ALA A 87 -13.64 -4.69 2.56
CA ALA A 87 -13.75 -3.88 3.77
C ALA A 87 -13.56 -4.67 5.08
N LEU A 88 -13.66 -6.02 5.06
CA LEU A 88 -13.73 -6.83 6.29
C LEU A 88 -12.57 -6.58 7.27
N ARG A 89 -11.32 -6.68 6.80
CA ARG A 89 -10.13 -6.52 7.67
C ARG A 89 -9.98 -5.06 8.14
N LEU A 90 -10.33 -4.09 7.29
CA LEU A 90 -10.32 -2.66 7.62
C LEU A 90 -11.34 -2.32 8.72
N GLU A 91 -12.56 -2.86 8.63
CA GLU A 91 -13.60 -2.66 9.64
C GLU A 91 -13.25 -3.32 10.98
N ARG A 92 -12.61 -4.50 10.95
CA ARG A 92 -12.08 -5.16 12.16
C ARG A 92 -10.95 -4.36 12.81
N ALA A 93 -10.06 -3.76 12.02
CA ALA A 93 -9.02 -2.87 12.52
C ALA A 93 -9.60 -1.59 13.15
N ALA A 94 -10.61 -0.99 12.51
CA ALA A 94 -11.33 0.15 13.08
C ALA A 94 -12.03 -0.20 14.40
N ALA A 95 -12.58 -1.42 14.51
CA ALA A 95 -13.15 -1.92 15.76
C ALA A 95 -12.09 -2.05 16.86
N ASP A 96 -10.93 -2.63 16.56
CA ASP A 96 -9.85 -2.78 17.54
C ASP A 96 -9.31 -1.42 18.02
N LEU A 97 -9.08 -0.48 17.10
CA LEU A 97 -8.46 0.82 17.39
C LEU A 97 -9.42 1.83 18.04
N PHE A 98 -10.69 1.85 17.61
CA PHE A 98 -11.66 2.90 17.98
C PHE A 98 -12.92 2.40 18.67
N GLY A 99 -13.15 1.08 18.76
CA GLY A 99 -14.39 0.53 19.33
C GLY A 99 -15.61 0.71 18.44
N LEU A 100 -15.40 1.00 17.15
CA LEU A 100 -16.48 1.08 16.17
C LEU A 100 -17.02 -0.33 15.87
N ALA A 101 -18.32 -0.52 16.06
CA ALA A 101 -19.05 -1.78 15.90
C ALA A 101 -19.88 -1.79 14.60
N PRO A 102 -19.32 -2.27 13.47
CA PRO A 102 -20.05 -2.44 12.21
C PRO A 102 -21.19 -3.45 12.35
N GLN A 103 -22.39 -3.04 11.97
CA GLN A 103 -23.61 -3.84 12.02
C GLN A 103 -23.67 -4.75 10.79
N GLY A 104 -23.81 -6.06 11.02
CA GLY A 104 -23.87 -7.05 9.94
C GLY A 104 -22.51 -7.58 9.48
N LEU A 105 -21.40 -7.18 10.12
CA LEU A 105 -20.07 -7.65 9.78
C LEU A 105 -19.98 -9.19 9.97
N PRO A 106 -19.64 -9.97 8.92
CA PRO A 106 -19.59 -11.43 8.99
C PRO A 106 -18.53 -12.00 9.95
N ASP A 107 -17.42 -11.29 10.14
CA ASP A 107 -16.32 -11.71 11.00
C ASP A 107 -15.95 -10.61 11.99
N THR A 108 -16.30 -10.81 13.25
CA THR A 108 -16.07 -9.85 14.35
C THR A 108 -14.88 -10.20 15.23
N ARG A 109 -14.07 -11.20 14.85
CA ARG A 109 -12.85 -11.54 15.58
C ARG A 109 -11.91 -10.33 15.55
N ARG A 110 -11.19 -10.04 16.63
CA ARG A 110 -10.15 -8.98 16.64
C ARG A 110 -9.16 -9.18 15.50
N TRP A 111 -8.59 -8.11 14.98
CA TRP A 111 -7.58 -8.14 13.91
C TRP A 111 -6.19 -7.82 14.43
N LEU A 112 -5.96 -6.61 14.93
CA LEU A 112 -4.68 -6.09 15.37
C LEU A 112 -4.35 -6.47 16.81
N ASP A 113 -5.33 -6.42 17.72
CA ASP A 113 -5.09 -6.78 19.13
C ASP A 113 -5.17 -8.30 19.32
N HIS A 114 -4.06 -8.89 19.74
CA HIS A 114 -3.97 -10.31 20.08
C HIS A 114 -4.28 -10.57 21.57
N GLY A 115 -4.87 -9.60 22.25
CA GLY A 115 -5.16 -9.62 23.68
C GLY A 115 -3.95 -9.27 24.54
N GLN A 116 -2.98 -8.52 23.97
CA GLN A 116 -1.68 -8.26 24.60
C GLN A 116 -1.38 -6.78 24.85
N TRP A 117 -2.22 -5.85 24.36
CA TRP A 117 -1.94 -4.41 24.47
C TRP A 117 -2.14 -3.83 25.88
N GLY A 118 -2.78 -4.56 26.80
CA GLY A 118 -3.05 -4.07 28.16
C GLY A 118 -4.13 -2.97 28.24
N ILE A 119 -4.67 -2.54 27.09
CA ILE A 119 -5.77 -1.58 26.92
C ILE A 119 -6.64 -2.00 25.73
N SER A 120 -7.86 -1.48 25.63
CA SER A 120 -8.71 -1.62 24.42
C SER A 120 -8.99 -0.26 23.79
N HIS A 121 -9.19 -0.25 22.46
CA HIS A 121 -9.53 0.95 21.69
C HIS A 121 -8.58 2.13 21.96
N PRO A 122 -7.26 1.92 21.74
CA PRO A 122 -6.20 2.84 22.16
C PRO A 122 -6.30 4.24 21.55
N LEU A 123 -7.04 4.40 20.43
CA LEU A 123 -7.16 5.67 19.72
C LEU A 123 -8.48 6.41 20.03
N THR A 124 -9.16 6.03 21.11
CA THR A 124 -10.32 6.75 21.64
C THR A 124 -9.91 7.76 22.72
N ALA A 125 -10.77 8.73 23.01
CA ALA A 125 -10.53 9.70 24.08
C ALA A 125 -10.47 9.06 25.48
N GLN A 126 -11.14 7.91 25.66
CA GLN A 126 -11.13 7.12 26.89
C GLN A 126 -10.87 5.65 26.55
N PRO A 127 -9.60 5.23 26.42
CA PRO A 127 -9.26 3.84 26.17
C PRO A 127 -9.88 2.92 27.22
N GLY A 128 -10.43 1.80 26.74
CA GLY A 128 -11.09 0.83 27.59
C GLY A 128 -10.12 -0.06 28.35
N LYS A 129 -10.66 -0.83 29.30
CA LYS A 129 -9.91 -1.88 30.01
C LYS A 129 -9.39 -2.93 29.01
N PRO A 130 -8.27 -3.60 29.30
CA PRO A 130 -7.79 -4.70 28.47
C PRO A 130 -8.91 -5.71 28.26
N ALA A 131 -9.18 -5.99 27.00
CA ALA A 131 -10.22 -6.95 26.67
C ALA A 131 -9.70 -8.37 26.94
N ALA A 132 -10.55 -9.24 27.48
CA ALA A 132 -10.15 -10.58 27.90
C ALA A 132 -9.39 -11.32 26.79
N GLY A 133 -8.32 -12.03 27.17
CA GLY A 133 -7.57 -12.87 26.24
C GLY A 133 -8.49 -13.92 25.63
N SER A 134 -8.53 -14.01 24.31
CA SER A 134 -9.25 -15.06 23.58
C SER A 134 -8.30 -15.72 22.61
N SER A 135 -8.30 -17.06 22.55
CA SER A 135 -7.58 -17.77 21.50
C SER A 135 -8.19 -17.43 20.14
N TYR A 136 -7.34 -17.04 19.19
CA TYR A 136 -7.79 -16.80 17.81
C TYR A 136 -8.23 -18.13 17.20
N ARG A 137 -9.54 -18.29 16.98
CA ARG A 137 -10.10 -19.48 16.36
C ARG A 137 -10.00 -19.35 14.84
N PHE A 138 -9.08 -20.09 14.23
CA PHE A 138 -9.02 -20.26 12.79
C PHE A 138 -10.27 -20.97 12.26
N LEU A 139 -10.66 -20.63 11.04
CA LEU A 139 -11.80 -21.20 10.35
C LEU A 139 -11.50 -22.66 10.03
N ALA A 140 -12.40 -23.54 10.46
CA ALA A 140 -12.30 -24.95 10.18
C ALA A 140 -12.73 -25.25 8.73
N ALA A 141 -12.20 -26.33 8.18
CA ALA A 141 -12.78 -27.01 7.03
C ALA A 141 -13.01 -28.47 7.44
N GLU A 142 -14.15 -29.02 7.06
CA GLU A 142 -14.56 -30.38 7.42
C GLU A 142 -14.27 -31.35 6.26
N GLY A 143 -13.71 -32.52 6.59
CA GLY A 143 -13.40 -33.58 5.63
C GLY A 143 -12.41 -34.58 6.22
N ASP A 144 -12.64 -35.87 5.99
CA ASP A 144 -11.94 -36.98 6.65
C ASP A 144 -10.41 -36.97 6.40
N SER A 145 -9.96 -36.38 5.30
CA SER A 145 -8.53 -36.32 4.91
C SER A 145 -7.91 -34.93 5.09
N LEU A 146 -8.61 -33.99 5.74
CA LEU A 146 -8.11 -32.64 5.95
C LEU A 146 -7.25 -32.58 7.22
N HIS A 147 -6.10 -31.90 7.12
CA HIS A 147 -5.26 -31.59 8.26
C HIS A 147 -4.80 -30.14 8.19
N GLN A 148 -4.33 -29.62 9.33
CA GLN A 148 -3.87 -28.25 9.44
C GLN A 148 -2.37 -28.15 9.60
N ILE A 149 -1.75 -27.25 8.84
CA ILE A 149 -0.33 -26.91 8.93
C ILE A 149 -0.23 -25.45 9.39
N ALA A 150 0.61 -25.21 10.38
CA ALA A 150 0.84 -23.88 10.94
C ALA A 150 2.23 -23.40 10.56
N VAL A 151 2.33 -22.17 10.03
CA VAL A 151 3.60 -21.51 9.73
C VAL A 151 3.61 -20.13 10.38
N GLY A 152 4.67 -19.81 11.14
CA GLY A 152 4.79 -18.54 11.87
C GLY A 152 4.04 -18.49 13.21
N PRO A 153 4.06 -17.36 13.93
CA PRO A 153 4.71 -16.09 13.57
C PRO A 153 6.24 -16.12 13.68
N VAL A 154 6.80 -17.14 14.35
CA VAL A 154 8.24 -17.43 14.34
C VAL A 154 8.51 -18.43 13.22
N HIS A 155 9.36 -18.04 12.28
CA HIS A 155 9.70 -18.84 11.10
C HIS A 155 11.23 -18.94 10.95
N ALA A 156 11.71 -19.97 10.25
CA ALA A 156 13.14 -20.22 10.06
C ALA A 156 13.80 -19.27 9.03
N GLY A 157 13.02 -18.73 8.09
CA GLY A 157 13.46 -17.75 7.10
C GLY A 157 13.45 -16.29 7.60
N ILE A 158 14.01 -15.38 6.80
CA ILE A 158 14.03 -13.93 7.07
C ILE A 158 12.76 -13.31 6.46
N ILE A 159 11.67 -13.32 7.22
CA ILE A 159 10.41 -12.64 6.90
C ILE A 159 9.87 -11.91 8.14
N GLU A 160 9.04 -10.90 7.94
CA GLU A 160 8.35 -10.25 9.06
C GLU A 160 7.34 -11.23 9.72
N PRO A 161 7.05 -11.09 11.02
CA PRO A 161 6.10 -11.95 11.73
C PRO A 161 4.69 -11.93 11.14
N GLY A 162 4.22 -13.10 10.71
CA GLY A 162 2.83 -13.37 10.36
C GLY A 162 2.54 -14.86 10.50
N HIS A 163 1.30 -15.21 10.83
CA HIS A 163 0.89 -16.60 11.01
C HIS A 163 -0.01 -17.04 9.85
N PHE A 164 0.32 -18.17 9.24
CA PHE A 164 -0.39 -18.74 8.11
C PHE A 164 -0.92 -20.11 8.53
N ARG A 165 -2.25 -20.26 8.51
CA ARG A 165 -2.93 -21.52 8.81
C ARG A 165 -3.43 -22.14 7.52
N PHE A 166 -2.78 -23.21 7.11
CA PHE A 166 -3.23 -24.01 5.97
C PHE A 166 -4.18 -25.08 6.45
N THR A 167 -5.24 -25.32 5.69
CA THR A 167 -5.96 -26.59 5.70
C THR A 167 -5.67 -27.28 4.38
N ALA A 168 -5.13 -28.51 4.44
CA ALA A 168 -4.67 -29.25 3.28
C ALA A 168 -5.30 -30.65 3.20
N SER A 169 -5.51 -31.12 1.97
CA SER A 169 -5.83 -32.52 1.64
C SER A 169 -4.60 -33.14 0.97
N GLY A 170 -3.89 -34.01 1.68
CA GLY A 170 -2.52 -34.35 1.30
C GLY A 170 -1.66 -33.08 1.22
N GLU A 171 -1.08 -32.79 0.07
CA GLU A 171 -0.31 -31.55 -0.13
C GLU A 171 -1.15 -30.39 -0.68
N THR A 172 -2.36 -30.64 -1.19
CA THR A 172 -3.19 -29.63 -1.84
C THR A 172 -3.82 -28.70 -0.81
N VAL A 173 -3.57 -27.39 -0.94
CA VAL A 173 -4.15 -26.35 -0.09
C VAL A 173 -5.62 -26.18 -0.44
N VAL A 174 -6.50 -26.46 0.52
CA VAL A 174 -7.94 -26.22 0.43
C VAL A 174 -8.28 -24.83 0.96
N ARG A 175 -7.52 -24.35 1.94
CA ARG A 175 -7.71 -23.03 2.53
C ARG A 175 -6.40 -22.51 3.12
N LEU A 176 -6.16 -21.22 2.95
CA LEU A 176 -5.24 -20.45 3.77
C LEU A 176 -6.04 -19.42 4.58
N GLU A 177 -5.75 -19.33 5.88
CA GLU A 177 -6.13 -18.17 6.69
C GLU A 177 -4.89 -17.53 7.30
N GLU A 178 -4.74 -16.24 7.07
CA GLU A 178 -3.68 -15.40 7.58
C GLU A 178 -4.10 -14.73 8.88
N ARG A 179 -3.20 -14.76 9.86
CA ARG A 179 -3.28 -13.96 11.08
C ARG A 179 -2.09 -13.02 11.13
N LEU A 180 -2.38 -11.73 10.97
CA LEU A 180 -1.43 -10.62 11.04
C LEU A 180 -1.65 -9.82 12.35
N GLY A 181 -1.06 -8.63 12.49
CA GLY A 181 -1.10 -7.79 13.69
C GLY A 181 0.12 -7.91 14.61
N TYR A 182 1.06 -8.81 14.30
CA TYR A 182 2.25 -9.07 15.13
C TYR A 182 3.27 -7.94 15.10
N VAL A 183 3.27 -7.12 14.04
CA VAL A 183 4.18 -5.99 13.88
C VAL A 183 3.47 -4.65 14.05
N HIS A 184 2.34 -4.63 14.77
CA HIS A 184 1.64 -3.39 15.08
C HIS A 184 2.48 -2.46 15.96
N LYS A 185 2.80 -1.29 15.42
CA LYS A 185 3.67 -0.28 16.04
C LYS A 185 2.90 0.88 16.69
N GLY A 186 1.58 0.94 16.52
CA GLY A 186 0.77 2.08 16.94
C GLY A 186 1.14 3.37 16.21
N ILE A 187 1.47 3.29 14.91
CA ILE A 187 2.10 4.42 14.21
C ILE A 187 1.15 5.61 14.08
N GLU A 188 -0.14 5.33 13.87
CA GLU A 188 -1.18 6.37 13.82
C GLU A 188 -1.34 7.09 15.17
N GLY A 189 -1.25 6.34 16.28
CA GLY A 189 -1.27 6.90 17.63
C GLY A 189 -0.02 7.73 17.95
N LEU A 190 1.15 7.29 17.48
CA LEU A 190 2.40 8.04 17.64
C LEU A 190 2.44 9.35 16.82
N MET A 191 1.65 9.43 15.74
CA MET A 191 1.49 10.64 14.95
C MET A 191 0.51 11.62 15.59
N ALA A 192 -0.51 11.16 16.33
CA ALA A 192 -1.44 12.05 17.01
C ALA A 192 -0.70 12.95 18.03
N GLY A 193 -0.90 14.26 17.92
CA GLY A 193 -0.19 15.29 18.69
C GLY A 193 1.26 15.55 18.26
N ALA A 194 1.77 14.86 17.24
CA ALA A 194 3.12 15.09 16.75
C ALA A 194 3.20 16.31 15.82
N PRO A 195 4.30 17.08 15.87
CA PRO A 195 4.62 18.02 14.82
C PRO A 195 4.80 17.33 13.46
N VAL A 196 4.51 18.05 12.38
CA VAL A 196 4.56 17.54 10.99
C VAL A 196 5.89 16.87 10.63
N ASP A 197 7.01 17.41 11.09
CA ASP A 197 8.35 16.86 10.79
C ASP A 197 8.57 15.50 11.46
N ARG A 198 8.09 15.33 12.70
CA ARG A 198 8.13 14.05 13.43
C ARG A 198 7.19 13.04 12.79
N ALA A 199 5.99 13.46 12.41
CA ALA A 199 5.03 12.60 11.72
C ALA A 199 5.56 12.14 10.35
N ALA A 200 6.24 13.01 9.59
CA ALA A 200 6.88 12.65 8.32
C ALA A 200 7.94 11.55 8.50
N ARG A 201 8.74 11.62 9.57
CA ARG A 201 9.72 10.57 9.91
C ARG A 201 9.02 9.25 10.24
N LEU A 202 7.92 9.28 10.98
CA LEU A 202 7.13 8.08 11.27
C LEU A 202 6.56 7.49 9.98
N ALA A 203 5.98 8.29 9.09
CA ALA A 203 5.39 7.81 7.83
C ALA A 203 6.42 7.06 6.97
N GLY A 204 7.63 7.61 6.79
CA GLY A 204 8.69 6.93 6.03
C GLY A 204 9.20 5.62 6.66
N ARG A 205 8.79 5.30 7.89
CA ARG A 205 9.13 4.09 8.65
C ARG A 205 7.93 3.13 8.78
N THR A 206 6.85 3.39 8.06
CA THR A 206 5.70 2.50 7.99
C THR A 206 6.09 1.14 7.41
N SER A 207 6.70 1.13 6.23
CA SER A 207 7.22 -0.08 5.57
C SER A 207 8.65 0.16 5.08
N GLY A 208 9.58 -0.72 5.48
CA GLY A 208 11.03 -0.48 5.31
C GLY A 208 11.55 -0.55 3.88
N ASP A 209 10.76 -1.10 2.96
CA ASP A 209 11.05 -1.20 1.53
C ASP A 209 10.33 -0.15 0.68
N SER A 210 9.42 0.62 1.28
CA SER A 210 8.57 1.62 0.62
C SER A 210 8.74 3.01 1.27
N THR A 211 9.91 3.28 1.84
CA THR A 211 10.21 4.50 2.60
C THR A 211 9.89 5.77 1.81
N VAL A 212 10.35 5.85 0.56
CA VAL A 212 10.13 7.02 -0.30
C VAL A 212 8.66 7.16 -0.65
N ALA A 213 7.99 6.07 -1.03
CA ALA A 213 6.59 6.10 -1.39
C ALA A 213 5.70 6.56 -0.23
N TYR A 214 5.93 6.08 1.00
CA TYR A 214 5.22 6.55 2.19
C TYR A 214 5.52 8.00 2.54
N SER A 215 6.80 8.40 2.51
CA SER A 215 7.19 9.80 2.76
C SER A 215 6.58 10.74 1.72
N LEU A 216 6.48 10.32 0.46
CA LEU A 216 5.84 11.07 -0.62
C LEU A 216 4.32 11.18 -0.44
N ALA A 217 3.65 10.08 -0.10
CA ALA A 217 2.21 10.10 0.18
C ALA A 217 1.89 11.04 1.35
N PHE A 218 2.63 10.92 2.46
CA PHE A 218 2.46 11.80 3.62
C PHE A 218 2.76 13.26 3.30
N ALA A 219 3.88 13.56 2.63
CA ALA A 219 4.25 14.93 2.26
C ALA A 219 3.18 15.60 1.39
N ARG A 220 2.66 14.87 0.40
CA ARG A 220 1.58 15.35 -0.47
C ARG A 220 0.28 15.59 0.28
N ALA A 221 -0.07 14.74 1.23
CA ALA A 221 -1.26 14.93 2.06
C ALA A 221 -1.11 16.20 2.94
N VAL A 222 0.07 16.43 3.53
CA VAL A 222 0.35 17.68 4.27
C VAL A 222 0.26 18.90 3.35
N GLU A 223 0.87 18.83 2.17
CA GLU A 223 0.85 19.90 1.17
C GLU A 223 -0.57 20.24 0.71
N ALA A 224 -1.40 19.22 0.48
CA ALA A 224 -2.81 19.39 0.15
C ALA A 224 -3.58 20.05 1.29
N ALA A 225 -3.40 19.59 2.54
CA ALA A 225 -4.06 20.19 3.71
C ALA A 225 -3.71 21.67 3.89
N LEU A 226 -2.44 22.03 3.65
CA LEU A 226 -1.94 23.39 3.87
C LEU A 226 -2.05 24.30 2.63
N GLY A 227 -2.48 23.77 1.48
CA GLY A 227 -2.51 24.52 0.21
C GLY A 227 -1.13 24.93 -0.29
N VAL A 228 -0.08 24.17 0.06
CA VAL A 228 1.32 24.48 -0.30
C VAL A 228 1.70 23.72 -1.57
N ALA A 229 2.15 24.44 -2.60
CA ALA A 229 2.73 23.85 -3.80
C ALA A 229 4.26 23.70 -3.64
N PRO A 230 4.81 22.47 -3.65
CA PRO A 230 6.26 22.27 -3.65
C PRO A 230 6.89 22.81 -4.93
N PRO A 231 8.18 23.23 -4.90
CA PRO A 231 8.87 23.65 -6.11
C PRO A 231 8.95 22.52 -7.14
N PRO A 232 8.89 22.81 -8.47
CA PRO A 232 8.98 21.79 -9.52
C PRO A 232 10.21 20.89 -9.39
N ARG A 233 11.39 21.45 -9.07
CA ARG A 233 12.62 20.67 -8.85
C ARG A 233 12.43 19.63 -7.74
N ALA A 234 11.77 19.98 -6.65
CA ALA A 234 11.51 19.06 -5.56
C ALA A 234 10.58 17.90 -5.98
N MET A 235 9.56 18.19 -6.77
CA MET A 235 8.62 17.19 -7.29
C MET A 235 9.32 16.18 -8.20
N TRP A 236 10.21 16.67 -9.07
CA TRP A 236 11.02 15.81 -9.94
C TRP A 236 12.02 14.96 -9.16
N LEU A 237 12.69 15.52 -8.14
CA LEU A 237 13.60 14.76 -7.27
C LEU A 237 12.86 13.67 -6.47
N ARG A 238 11.64 13.95 -5.99
CA ARG A 238 10.78 12.95 -5.33
C ARG A 238 10.44 11.78 -6.25
N ALA A 239 10.09 12.07 -7.50
CA ALA A 239 9.78 11.03 -8.48
C ALA A 239 11.02 10.21 -8.85
N LEU A 240 12.17 10.86 -9.00
CA LEU A 240 13.45 10.17 -9.22
C LEU A 240 13.77 9.22 -8.06
N MET A 241 13.60 9.66 -6.81
CA MET A 241 13.77 8.80 -5.64
C MET A 241 12.77 7.63 -5.63
N ALA A 242 11.51 7.86 -6.01
CA ALA A 242 10.49 6.80 -6.07
C ALA A 242 10.82 5.75 -7.13
N GLU A 243 11.34 6.14 -8.29
CA GLU A 243 11.75 5.20 -9.34
C GLU A 243 13.05 4.45 -8.99
N LEU A 244 13.97 5.06 -8.23
CA LEU A 244 15.13 4.34 -7.66
C LEU A 244 14.73 3.31 -6.61
N GLU A 245 13.77 3.64 -5.73
CA GLU A 245 13.17 2.69 -4.79
C GLU A 245 12.47 1.54 -5.55
N ARG A 246 11.73 1.86 -6.61
CA ARG A 246 11.06 0.87 -7.46
C ARG A 246 12.05 -0.09 -8.12
N LEU A 247 13.11 0.42 -8.73
CA LEU A 247 14.18 -0.39 -9.33
C LEU A 247 14.81 -1.33 -8.31
N ALA A 248 15.23 -0.81 -7.14
CA ALA A 248 15.87 -1.62 -6.11
C ALA A 248 14.97 -2.77 -5.64
N ASN A 249 13.67 -2.52 -5.47
CA ASN A 249 12.73 -3.52 -4.99
C ASN A 249 12.34 -4.53 -6.07
N HIS A 250 12.04 -4.12 -7.31
CA HIS A 250 11.72 -5.08 -8.37
C HIS A 250 12.88 -6.00 -8.69
N LEU A 251 14.11 -5.47 -8.77
CA LEU A 251 15.31 -6.30 -8.96
C LEU A 251 15.44 -7.33 -7.83
N GLY A 252 15.27 -6.90 -6.57
CA GLY A 252 15.28 -7.80 -5.42
C GLY A 252 14.20 -8.87 -5.48
N ASP A 253 12.97 -8.48 -5.79
CA ASP A 253 11.81 -9.37 -5.84
C ASP A 253 11.93 -10.43 -6.93
N ILE A 254 12.35 -10.05 -8.14
CA ILE A 254 12.55 -11.01 -9.25
C ILE A 254 13.55 -12.10 -8.82
N GLY A 255 14.69 -11.69 -8.24
CA GLY A 255 15.69 -12.64 -7.76
C GLY A 255 15.20 -13.51 -6.60
N ALA A 256 14.44 -12.95 -5.66
CA ALA A 256 13.88 -13.69 -4.53
C ALA A 256 12.78 -14.68 -4.94
N ILE A 257 11.91 -14.33 -5.89
CA ILE A 257 10.92 -15.26 -6.45
C ILE A 257 11.64 -16.46 -7.09
N CYS A 258 12.70 -16.21 -7.87
CA CYS A 258 13.50 -17.29 -8.46
C CYS A 258 14.19 -18.16 -7.40
N ASN A 259 14.62 -17.57 -6.28
CA ASN A 259 15.21 -18.31 -5.16
C ASN A 259 14.22 -19.27 -4.50
N ASP A 260 12.96 -18.87 -4.35
CA ASP A 260 11.91 -19.71 -3.78
C ASP A 260 11.50 -20.86 -4.72
N ALA A 261 11.85 -20.74 -6.01
CA ALA A 261 11.86 -21.84 -6.97
C ALA A 261 13.23 -22.57 -7.04
N ALA A 262 14.07 -22.45 -6.01
CA ALA A 262 15.40 -23.04 -5.87
C ALA A 262 16.46 -22.61 -6.92
N PHE A 263 16.28 -21.44 -7.55
CA PHE A 263 17.23 -20.92 -8.56
C PHE A 263 18.07 -19.75 -8.02
N ALA A 264 19.02 -20.08 -7.13
CA ALA A 264 19.86 -19.11 -6.41
C ALA A 264 20.75 -18.22 -7.30
N LEU A 265 21.05 -18.64 -8.53
CA LEU A 265 21.86 -17.87 -9.48
C LEU A 265 21.18 -16.52 -9.82
N MET A 266 19.87 -16.55 -10.12
CA MET A 266 19.10 -15.32 -10.37
C MET A 266 19.11 -14.42 -9.13
N HIS A 267 18.92 -15.01 -7.94
CA HIS A 267 18.96 -14.26 -6.69
C HIS A 267 20.26 -13.49 -6.49
N ALA A 268 21.40 -14.15 -6.71
CA ALA A 268 22.71 -13.52 -6.56
C ALA A 268 22.91 -12.36 -7.55
N HIS A 269 22.62 -12.57 -8.83
CA HIS A 269 22.82 -11.53 -9.86
C HIS A 269 21.86 -10.34 -9.70
N CYS A 270 20.58 -10.60 -9.43
CA CYS A 270 19.60 -9.57 -9.11
C CYS A 270 19.97 -8.82 -7.81
N GLY A 271 20.49 -9.53 -6.80
CA GLY A 271 21.00 -8.95 -5.56
C GLY A 271 22.14 -7.96 -5.79
N VAL A 272 23.05 -8.24 -6.72
CA VAL A 272 24.09 -7.29 -7.14
C VAL A 272 23.48 -6.04 -7.76
N LEU A 273 22.52 -6.17 -8.69
CA LEU A 273 21.88 -5.01 -9.32
C LEU A 273 21.09 -4.17 -8.30
N ARG A 274 20.38 -4.81 -7.38
CA ARG A 274 19.73 -4.14 -6.26
C ARG A 274 20.73 -3.38 -5.39
N GLU A 275 21.85 -4.00 -5.03
CA GLU A 275 22.91 -3.34 -4.26
C GLU A 275 23.49 -2.13 -4.99
N ARG A 276 23.66 -2.20 -6.32
CA ARG A 276 24.08 -1.06 -7.15
C ARG A 276 23.07 0.08 -7.08
N ALA A 277 21.77 -0.22 -7.14
CA ALA A 277 20.73 0.80 -7.01
C ALA A 277 20.78 1.49 -5.63
N LEU A 278 20.95 0.72 -4.54
CA LEU A 278 21.07 1.27 -3.19
C LEU A 278 22.32 2.15 -3.02
N ARG A 279 23.46 1.77 -3.63
CA ARG A 279 24.68 2.58 -3.60
C ARG A 279 24.56 3.86 -4.42
N ALA A 280 23.87 3.81 -5.56
CA ALA A 280 23.59 5.01 -6.35
C ALA A 280 22.67 5.97 -5.58
N ALA A 281 21.64 5.45 -4.89
CA ALA A 281 20.79 6.24 -4.01
C ALA A 281 21.57 6.89 -2.86
N ASP A 282 22.53 6.16 -2.27
CA ASP A 282 23.43 6.70 -1.25
C ASP A 282 24.34 7.80 -1.79
N ALA A 283 24.97 7.59 -2.96
CA ALA A 283 25.79 8.62 -3.59
C ALA A 283 24.99 9.86 -4.01
N ALA A 284 23.72 9.69 -4.40
CA ALA A 284 22.86 10.76 -4.86
C ALA A 284 22.20 11.56 -3.73
N PHE A 285 21.77 10.89 -2.66
CA PHE A 285 20.94 11.48 -1.61
C PHE A 285 21.48 11.26 -0.19
N GLY A 286 22.64 10.62 -0.05
CA GLY A 286 23.30 10.39 1.25
C GLY A 286 22.59 9.36 2.14
N HIS A 287 21.75 8.50 1.56
CA HIS A 287 21.16 7.36 2.28
C HIS A 287 20.72 6.25 1.32
N ARG A 288 21.16 5.00 1.57
CA ARG A 288 20.85 3.81 0.76
C ARG A 288 19.35 3.57 0.50
N LEU A 289 18.51 3.78 1.51
CA LEU A 289 17.04 3.68 1.41
C LEU A 289 16.35 5.07 1.33
N MET A 290 17.09 6.15 1.11
CA MET A 290 16.57 7.51 0.99
C MET A 290 15.65 7.96 2.16
N ARG A 291 15.92 7.46 3.37
CA ARG A 291 15.15 7.83 4.57
C ARG A 291 15.28 9.31 4.86
N ASP A 292 14.14 9.93 5.19
CA ASP A 292 14.04 11.34 5.55
C ASP A 292 14.55 12.29 4.44
N ARG A 293 14.52 11.84 3.17
CA ARG A 293 14.91 12.67 2.01
C ARG A 293 13.73 13.36 1.35
N VAL A 294 12.58 12.69 1.34
CA VAL A 294 11.30 13.33 1.00
C VAL A 294 10.69 13.90 2.29
N VAL A 295 10.42 15.20 2.30
CA VAL A 295 9.87 15.92 3.45
C VAL A 295 8.72 16.80 2.98
N PRO A 296 7.71 17.11 3.82
CA PRO A 296 6.69 18.08 3.44
C PRO A 296 7.30 19.42 2.97
N GLY A 297 6.78 19.95 1.86
CA GLY A 297 7.28 21.16 1.19
C GLY A 297 8.41 20.92 0.17
N GLY A 298 9.09 19.77 0.17
CA GLY A 298 10.03 19.42 -0.89
C GLY A 298 10.93 18.22 -0.60
N VAL A 299 12.24 18.42 -0.69
CA VAL A 299 13.26 17.40 -0.38
C VAL A 299 14.32 17.96 0.58
N ALA A 300 14.98 17.09 1.33
CA ALA A 300 15.97 17.48 2.34
C ALA A 300 17.36 17.78 1.75
N GLY A 301 17.66 17.32 0.54
CA GLY A 301 18.93 17.52 -0.13
C GLY A 301 18.75 17.54 -1.64
N ASP A 302 19.61 18.31 -2.32
CA ASP A 302 19.62 18.42 -3.79
C ASP A 302 20.49 17.33 -4.43
N LEU A 303 20.26 17.07 -5.71
CA LEU A 303 21.07 16.18 -6.55
C LEU A 303 22.28 16.93 -7.13
N GLY A 304 23.47 16.56 -6.68
CA GLY A 304 24.74 17.03 -7.23
C GLY A 304 25.21 16.24 -8.46
N GLU A 305 26.33 16.68 -9.05
CA GLU A 305 26.94 16.05 -10.22
C GLU A 305 27.41 14.61 -9.95
N ALA A 306 28.03 14.35 -8.79
CA ALA A 306 28.45 13.01 -8.41
C ALA A 306 27.25 12.03 -8.31
N GLY A 307 26.15 12.49 -7.70
CA GLY A 307 24.90 11.74 -7.63
C GLY A 307 24.30 11.47 -9.01
N THR A 308 24.27 12.49 -9.86
CA THR A 308 23.80 12.38 -11.26
C THR A 308 24.60 11.34 -12.03
N SER A 309 25.93 11.38 -11.93
CA SER A 309 26.83 10.43 -12.58
C SER A 309 26.65 9.00 -12.04
N ALA A 310 26.44 8.85 -10.73
CA ALA A 310 26.16 7.55 -10.12
C ALA A 310 24.85 6.93 -10.64
N ILE A 311 23.78 7.73 -10.76
CA ILE A 311 22.50 7.25 -11.31
C ILE A 311 22.64 6.92 -12.80
N ARG A 312 23.34 7.73 -13.61
CA ARG A 312 23.59 7.40 -15.03
C ARG A 312 24.35 6.09 -15.19
N SER A 313 25.35 5.87 -14.34
CA SER A 313 26.14 4.64 -14.33
C SER A 313 25.30 3.42 -13.95
N LEU A 314 24.42 3.58 -12.96
CA LEU A 314 23.45 2.55 -12.57
C LEU A 314 22.54 2.17 -13.75
N VAL A 315 21.94 3.16 -14.42
CA VAL A 315 21.04 2.91 -15.54
C VAL A 315 21.76 2.15 -16.66
N ALA A 316 22.98 2.58 -17.02
CA ALA A 316 23.80 1.89 -18.02
C ALA A 316 24.10 0.44 -17.62
N GLU A 317 24.46 0.19 -16.36
CA GLU A 317 24.74 -1.16 -15.87
C GLU A 317 23.49 -2.06 -15.91
N ILE A 318 22.33 -1.57 -15.47
CA ILE A 318 21.08 -2.35 -15.51
C ILE A 318 20.69 -2.63 -16.97
N ARG A 319 20.74 -1.63 -17.86
CA ARG A 319 20.44 -1.82 -19.29
C ARG A 319 21.33 -2.86 -19.95
N GLN A 320 22.60 -2.95 -19.56
CA GLN A 320 23.52 -3.96 -20.09
C GLN A 320 23.26 -5.36 -19.53
N ARG A 321 22.99 -5.46 -18.22
CA ARG A 321 23.00 -6.76 -17.52
C ARG A 321 21.63 -7.41 -17.38
N PHE A 322 20.58 -6.61 -17.13
CA PHE A 322 19.25 -7.12 -16.83
C PHE A 322 18.60 -7.91 -17.97
N PRO A 323 18.73 -7.53 -19.27
CA PRO A 323 18.13 -8.31 -20.36
C PRO A 323 18.63 -9.76 -20.41
N HIS A 324 19.91 -10.00 -20.14
CA HIS A 324 20.47 -11.35 -20.07
C HIS A 324 19.91 -12.17 -18.90
N LEU A 325 19.55 -11.53 -17.78
CA LEU A 325 18.88 -12.19 -16.65
C LEU A 325 17.42 -12.52 -16.99
N VAL A 326 16.74 -11.64 -17.73
CA VAL A 326 15.38 -11.89 -18.23
C VAL A 326 15.39 -13.07 -19.20
N GLU A 327 16.33 -13.11 -20.14
CA GLU A 327 16.50 -14.23 -21.07
C GLU A 327 16.82 -15.54 -20.34
N LEU A 328 17.67 -15.48 -19.30
CA LEU A 328 17.95 -16.65 -18.46
C LEU A 328 16.68 -17.14 -17.75
N TYR A 329 15.87 -16.25 -17.18
CA TYR A 329 14.60 -16.60 -16.55
C TYR A 329 13.65 -17.28 -17.54
N ASP A 330 13.44 -16.65 -18.70
CA ASP A 330 12.48 -17.09 -19.72
C ASP A 330 12.86 -18.46 -20.30
N ASN A 331 14.16 -18.69 -20.53
CA ASN A 331 14.66 -19.95 -21.11
C ASN A 331 14.91 -21.07 -20.09
N THR A 332 14.69 -20.85 -18.79
CA THR A 332 14.91 -21.88 -17.76
C THR A 332 13.63 -22.67 -17.52
N ALA A 333 13.52 -23.85 -18.14
CA ALA A 333 12.33 -24.71 -18.06
C ALA A 333 11.90 -25.05 -16.61
N SER A 334 12.85 -25.30 -15.70
CA SER A 334 12.53 -25.59 -14.29
C SER A 334 11.95 -24.39 -13.53
N LEU A 335 12.23 -23.17 -13.97
CA LEU A 335 11.59 -21.97 -13.41
C LEU A 335 10.18 -21.83 -13.96
N GLN A 336 10.00 -21.99 -15.28
CA GLN A 336 8.69 -21.92 -15.92
C GLN A 336 7.72 -22.95 -15.34
N ASP A 337 8.18 -24.17 -15.08
CA ASP A 337 7.41 -25.25 -14.41
C ASP A 337 6.88 -24.84 -13.03
N ARG A 338 7.62 -23.98 -12.31
CA ARG A 338 7.24 -23.52 -10.96
C ARG A 338 6.43 -22.22 -10.97
N THR A 339 6.61 -21.34 -11.96
CA THR A 339 6.01 -19.99 -11.96
C THR A 339 4.75 -19.88 -12.81
N VAL A 340 4.64 -20.65 -13.89
CA VAL A 340 3.47 -20.63 -14.77
C VAL A 340 2.33 -21.42 -14.13
N ALA A 341 1.11 -20.86 -14.17
CA ALA A 341 -0.10 -21.39 -13.55
C ALA A 341 -0.12 -21.50 -12.01
N THR A 342 1.02 -21.38 -11.33
CA THR A 342 1.12 -21.33 -9.86
C THR A 342 0.58 -20.03 -9.29
N GLY A 343 -0.20 -20.12 -8.20
CA GLY A 343 -0.67 -18.94 -7.47
C GLY A 343 -1.53 -18.00 -8.32
N ARG A 344 -2.42 -18.56 -9.15
CA ARG A 344 -3.25 -17.82 -10.11
C ARG A 344 -4.36 -17.04 -9.40
N LEU A 345 -4.32 -15.71 -9.53
CA LEU A 345 -5.37 -14.81 -9.07
C LEU A 345 -6.42 -14.59 -10.18
N LYS A 346 -7.70 -14.78 -9.84
CA LYS A 346 -8.82 -14.52 -10.76
C LYS A 346 -9.01 -13.01 -10.99
N VAL A 347 -9.26 -12.63 -12.23
CA VAL A 347 -9.48 -11.22 -12.66
C VAL A 347 -10.64 -10.58 -11.89
N GLU A 348 -11.70 -11.35 -11.62
CA GLU A 348 -12.88 -10.89 -10.91
C GLU A 348 -12.55 -10.49 -9.46
N LEU A 349 -11.69 -11.27 -8.79
CA LEU A 349 -11.23 -10.97 -7.44
C LEU A 349 -10.29 -9.77 -7.43
N ALA A 350 -9.38 -9.67 -8.41
CA ALA A 350 -8.51 -8.50 -8.55
C ALA A 350 -9.31 -7.21 -8.76
N ARG A 351 -10.41 -7.27 -9.54
CA ARG A 351 -11.35 -6.15 -9.70
C ARG A 351 -12.12 -5.87 -8.42
N GLN A 352 -12.69 -6.90 -7.78
CA GLN A 352 -13.49 -6.74 -6.57
C GLN A 352 -12.70 -6.10 -5.43
N TYR A 353 -11.46 -6.54 -5.21
CA TYR A 353 -10.56 -6.01 -4.18
C TYR A 353 -9.82 -4.75 -4.61
N ALA A 354 -10.05 -4.26 -5.83
CA ALA A 354 -9.36 -3.10 -6.38
C ALA A 354 -7.82 -3.21 -6.24
N ALA A 355 -7.26 -4.40 -6.49
CA ALA A 355 -5.85 -4.69 -6.26
C ALA A 355 -4.95 -3.72 -7.03
N GLY A 356 -4.10 -2.96 -6.33
CA GLY A 356 -3.12 -2.07 -6.94
C GLY A 356 -1.86 -2.79 -7.41
N GLY A 357 -0.95 -2.02 -8.02
CA GLY A 357 0.41 -2.47 -8.33
C GLY A 357 0.49 -3.65 -9.30
N TYR A 358 1.61 -4.37 -9.24
CA TYR A 358 1.86 -5.54 -10.10
C TYR A 358 0.87 -6.69 -9.85
N VAL A 359 0.25 -6.79 -8.67
CA VAL A 359 -0.76 -7.84 -8.38
C VAL A 359 -2.01 -7.62 -9.23
N GLY A 360 -2.54 -6.38 -9.20
CA GLY A 360 -3.69 -6.00 -10.03
C GLY A 360 -3.37 -6.05 -11.52
N ARG A 361 -2.22 -5.48 -11.92
CA ARG A 361 -1.80 -5.42 -13.32
C ARG A 361 -1.48 -6.79 -13.91
N ALA A 362 -1.02 -7.76 -13.12
CA ALA A 362 -0.87 -9.14 -13.58
C ALA A 362 -2.21 -9.87 -13.79
N SER A 363 -3.30 -9.31 -13.26
CA SER A 363 -4.63 -9.93 -13.18
C SER A 363 -5.71 -9.05 -13.85
N GLY A 364 -5.34 -8.31 -14.90
CA GLY A 364 -6.27 -7.59 -15.78
C GLY A 364 -6.73 -6.22 -15.29
N ARG A 365 -6.26 -5.72 -14.14
CA ARG A 365 -6.65 -4.40 -13.63
C ARG A 365 -5.70 -3.31 -14.14
N ASP A 366 -6.19 -2.52 -15.10
CA ASP A 366 -5.48 -1.37 -15.67
C ASP A 366 -5.56 -0.13 -14.75
N PHE A 367 -4.78 -0.16 -13.67
CA PHE A 367 -4.68 0.94 -12.70
C PHE A 367 -3.24 1.18 -12.26
N ASP A 368 -2.84 2.45 -12.24
CA ASP A 368 -1.56 2.92 -11.70
C ASP A 368 -1.75 4.36 -11.21
N ALA A 369 -1.45 4.66 -9.93
CA ALA A 369 -1.73 5.98 -9.39
C ALA A 369 -0.93 7.11 -10.09
N ARG A 370 0.21 6.82 -10.72
CA ARG A 370 0.98 7.81 -11.52
C ARG A 370 0.20 8.31 -12.73
N ARG A 371 -0.63 7.44 -13.33
CA ARG A 371 -1.46 7.73 -14.51
C ARG A 371 -2.91 8.03 -14.15
N ASN A 372 -3.45 7.42 -13.10
CA ASN A 372 -4.88 7.49 -12.75
C ASN A 372 -5.19 8.61 -11.75
N ALA A 373 -4.31 8.87 -10.77
CA ALA A 373 -4.42 10.03 -9.89
C ALA A 373 -3.71 11.27 -10.46
N VAL A 374 -2.93 11.09 -11.54
CA VAL A 374 -2.21 12.10 -12.34
C VAL A 374 -1.51 13.14 -11.47
N TYR A 375 -0.27 12.84 -11.10
CA TYR A 375 0.50 13.79 -10.29
C TYR A 375 1.90 14.04 -10.80
N ALA A 376 2.31 15.31 -10.70
CA ALA A 376 3.60 15.72 -11.21
C ALA A 376 4.79 15.04 -10.53
N PRO A 377 5.84 14.71 -11.31
CA PRO A 377 6.00 15.03 -12.74
C PRO A 377 5.45 13.96 -13.71
N TYR A 378 4.75 12.92 -13.24
CA TYR A 378 4.34 11.80 -14.10
C TYR A 378 3.31 12.19 -15.17
N ASP A 379 2.62 13.30 -14.99
CA ASP A 379 1.74 13.94 -15.98
C ASP A 379 2.50 14.49 -17.21
N GLU A 380 3.80 14.75 -17.08
CA GLU A 380 4.65 15.26 -18.15
C GLU A 380 5.64 14.22 -18.72
N LEU A 381 5.61 12.98 -18.23
CA LEU A 381 6.54 11.92 -18.60
C LEU A 381 5.85 10.85 -19.46
N ALA A 382 6.59 10.24 -20.36
CA ALA A 382 6.08 9.19 -21.24
C ALA A 382 6.49 7.81 -20.69
N PHE A 383 5.50 6.97 -20.37
CA PHE A 383 5.72 5.59 -19.94
C PHE A 383 4.47 4.75 -20.19
N ASP A 384 4.66 3.44 -20.30
CA ASP A 384 3.58 2.47 -20.42
C ASP A 384 3.26 1.82 -19.06
N VAL A 385 1.99 1.46 -18.87
CA VAL A 385 1.54 0.68 -17.72
C VAL A 385 1.23 -0.74 -18.22
N PRO A 386 2.11 -1.73 -17.99
CA PRO A 386 1.91 -3.09 -18.49
C PRO A 386 0.74 -3.76 -17.79
N VAL A 387 -0.07 -4.52 -18.53
CA VAL A 387 -1.20 -5.30 -18.00
C VAL A 387 -1.20 -6.69 -18.63
N LEU A 388 -1.36 -7.71 -17.79
CA LEU A 388 -1.49 -9.12 -18.13
C LEU A 388 -2.79 -9.67 -17.51
N GLN A 389 -3.22 -10.87 -17.88
CA GLN A 389 -4.49 -11.45 -17.39
C GLN A 389 -4.31 -12.82 -16.74
N GLU A 390 -3.13 -13.41 -16.86
CA GLU A 390 -2.85 -14.76 -16.40
C GLU A 390 -2.91 -14.87 -14.87
N GLY A 391 -2.53 -13.81 -14.14
CA GLY A 391 -2.67 -13.70 -12.70
C GLY A 391 -1.79 -14.65 -11.89
N ASP A 392 -0.88 -15.41 -12.50
CA ASP A 392 0.02 -16.35 -11.84
C ASP A 392 1.33 -15.69 -11.39
N VAL A 393 2.22 -16.47 -10.77
CA VAL A 393 3.55 -16.00 -10.35
C VAL A 393 4.35 -15.45 -11.54
N ASN A 394 4.32 -16.15 -12.67
CA ASN A 394 5.02 -15.73 -13.90
C ASN A 394 4.54 -14.35 -14.39
N ALA A 395 3.23 -14.11 -14.46
CA ALA A 395 2.67 -12.82 -14.84
C ALA A 395 3.13 -11.70 -13.89
N ARG A 396 3.16 -11.95 -12.57
CA ARG A 396 3.67 -10.99 -11.58
C ARG A 396 5.18 -10.73 -11.71
N VAL A 397 5.96 -11.69 -12.20
CA VAL A 397 7.38 -11.48 -12.56
C VAL A 397 7.49 -10.60 -13.80
N TRP A 398 6.74 -10.92 -14.86
CA TRP A 398 6.78 -10.16 -16.11
C TRP A 398 6.34 -8.71 -15.96
N ILE A 399 5.31 -8.42 -15.15
CA ILE A 399 4.94 -7.03 -14.83
C ILE A 399 6.13 -6.29 -14.19
N ARG A 400 6.82 -6.90 -13.21
CA ARG A 400 8.00 -6.28 -12.58
C ARG A 400 9.16 -6.08 -13.57
N VAL A 401 9.38 -7.04 -14.48
CA VAL A 401 10.39 -6.90 -15.55
C VAL A 401 10.07 -5.67 -16.41
N ARG A 402 8.82 -5.54 -16.86
CA ARG A 402 8.37 -4.37 -17.63
C ARG A 402 8.46 -3.08 -16.83
N GLU A 403 8.11 -3.10 -15.54
CA GLU A 403 8.23 -1.92 -14.68
C GLU A 403 9.69 -1.50 -14.47
N VAL A 404 10.65 -2.43 -14.42
CA VAL A 404 12.08 -2.09 -14.44
C VAL A 404 12.44 -1.35 -15.73
N GLU A 405 11.99 -1.83 -16.90
CA GLU A 405 12.24 -1.16 -18.19
C GLU A 405 11.67 0.27 -18.21
N GLN A 406 10.44 0.45 -17.71
CA GLN A 406 9.78 1.75 -17.64
C GLN A 406 10.47 2.69 -16.63
N SER A 407 10.87 2.20 -15.45
CA SER A 407 11.62 2.98 -14.47
C SER A 407 12.96 3.48 -15.01
N LEU A 408 13.69 2.65 -15.77
CA LEU A 408 14.94 3.08 -16.41
C LEU A 408 14.70 4.25 -17.38
N SER A 409 13.64 4.16 -18.20
CA SER A 409 13.25 5.25 -19.10
C SER A 409 12.85 6.52 -18.34
N LEU A 410 12.04 6.38 -17.29
CA LEU A 410 11.59 7.49 -16.45
C LEU A 410 12.77 8.18 -15.78
N VAL A 411 13.74 7.43 -15.23
CA VAL A 411 14.96 7.99 -14.64
C VAL A 411 15.77 8.78 -15.67
N GLU A 412 15.93 8.28 -16.90
CA GLU A 412 16.63 8.98 -17.97
C GLU A 412 15.93 10.29 -18.37
N GLN A 413 14.59 10.25 -18.51
CA GLN A 413 13.78 11.43 -18.79
C GLN A 413 13.90 12.48 -17.67
N MET A 414 13.82 12.03 -16.40
CA MET A 414 13.96 12.89 -15.23
C MET A 414 15.34 13.55 -15.18
N LEU A 415 16.42 12.81 -15.39
CA LEU A 415 17.77 13.37 -15.42
C LEU A 415 18.03 14.29 -16.63
N GLY A 416 17.32 14.09 -17.74
CA GLY A 416 17.43 14.94 -18.94
C GLY A 416 16.66 16.25 -18.84
N ARG A 417 15.60 16.31 -18.03
CA ARG A 417 14.67 17.44 -17.94
C ARG A 417 14.57 18.05 -16.53
N LEU A 418 15.40 17.61 -15.59
CA LEU A 418 15.37 18.05 -14.18
C LEU A 418 15.42 19.60 -14.10
N PRO A 419 14.35 20.28 -13.63
CA PRO A 419 14.33 21.73 -13.61
C PRO A 419 15.27 22.29 -12.54
N ALA A 420 15.81 23.48 -12.78
CA ALA A 420 16.53 24.25 -11.77
C ALA A 420 15.55 24.90 -10.77
N GLY A 421 16.08 25.41 -9.65
CA GLY A 421 15.31 26.20 -8.68
C GLY A 421 15.38 25.67 -7.25
N SER A 422 14.50 26.17 -6.39
CA SER A 422 14.43 25.72 -4.99
C SER A 422 14.05 24.25 -4.89
N ILE A 423 14.54 23.59 -3.85
CA ILE A 423 14.23 22.19 -3.53
C ILE A 423 13.19 22.04 -2.41
N ARG A 424 12.77 23.15 -1.80
CA ARG A 424 11.86 23.15 -0.65
C ARG A 424 11.09 24.47 -0.55
N ALA A 425 9.79 24.37 -0.33
CA ALA A 425 8.93 25.45 0.12
C ALA A 425 8.84 25.43 1.66
N ASP A 426 8.63 26.60 2.25
CA ASP A 426 8.28 26.69 3.66
C ASP A 426 6.84 26.17 3.86
N ILE A 427 6.64 25.47 4.97
CA ILE A 427 5.38 24.87 5.39
C ILE A 427 4.92 25.42 6.76
N ALA A 428 5.62 26.43 7.30
CA ALA A 428 5.35 27.00 8.61
C ALA A 428 3.86 27.39 8.76
N ALA A 429 3.26 26.88 9.83
CA ALA A 429 1.83 26.58 9.96
C ALA A 429 0.99 27.65 10.69
N ALA A 430 1.49 28.88 10.90
CA ALA A 430 0.85 29.78 11.87
C ALA A 430 -0.45 30.44 11.38
N ASP A 431 -0.60 30.73 10.08
CA ASP A 431 -1.73 31.56 9.62
C ASP A 431 -2.86 30.76 8.92
N ASN A 432 -2.61 29.50 8.52
CA ASN A 432 -3.56 28.75 7.69
C ASN A 432 -4.55 27.87 8.47
N VAL A 433 -4.39 27.68 9.79
CA VAL A 433 -5.32 26.88 10.62
C VAL A 433 -6.17 27.75 11.56
N ALA A 434 -6.11 29.08 11.42
CA ALA A 434 -6.86 30.02 12.26
C ALA A 434 -8.38 29.81 12.21
N ASP A 435 -8.91 29.37 11.07
CA ASP A 435 -10.33 29.10 10.84
C ASP A 435 -10.73 27.62 11.07
N GLY A 436 -9.83 26.81 11.64
CA GLY A 436 -10.10 25.42 12.03
C GLY A 436 -9.23 24.37 11.32
N PRO A 437 -9.39 23.08 11.68
CA PRO A 437 -8.54 22.00 11.19
C PRO A 437 -8.54 21.85 9.66
N ARG A 438 -7.38 21.48 9.11
CA ARG A 438 -7.19 21.22 7.68
C ARG A 438 -6.97 19.73 7.44
N GLU A 439 -7.66 19.17 6.47
CA GLU A 439 -7.54 17.76 6.08
C GLU A 439 -6.90 17.63 4.70
N GLY A 440 -6.01 16.65 4.56
CA GLY A 440 -5.29 16.40 3.33
C GLY A 440 -5.21 14.92 3.02
N MET A 441 -5.28 14.59 1.73
CA MET A 441 -5.20 13.23 1.24
C MET A 441 -4.25 13.12 0.04
N ALA A 442 -3.61 11.97 -0.12
CA ALA A 442 -2.80 11.66 -1.29
C ALA A 442 -2.90 10.18 -1.65
N LEU A 443 -2.73 9.89 -2.93
CA LEU A 443 -2.58 8.54 -3.48
C LEU A 443 -1.30 8.50 -4.31
N VAL A 444 -0.35 7.64 -3.95
CA VAL A 444 0.98 7.56 -4.57
C VAL A 444 1.29 6.12 -4.95
N GLU A 445 1.76 5.88 -6.17
CA GLU A 445 2.17 4.54 -6.60
C GLU A 445 3.56 4.21 -6.03
N GLY A 446 3.61 3.40 -4.97
CA GLY A 446 4.84 2.73 -4.55
C GLY A 446 5.18 1.56 -5.47
N PHE A 447 6.30 0.87 -5.22
CA PHE A 447 6.67 -0.30 -6.02
C PHE A 447 5.69 -1.48 -5.86
N ARG A 448 5.03 -1.57 -4.69
CA ARG A 448 4.02 -2.60 -4.39
C ARG A 448 2.64 -2.28 -4.96
N GLY A 449 2.34 -1.00 -5.17
CA GLY A 449 1.04 -0.49 -5.56
C GLY A 449 0.73 0.86 -4.91
N ASP A 450 -0.52 1.29 -5.00
CA ASP A 450 -0.95 2.59 -4.51
C ASP A 450 -0.98 2.65 -2.97
N ILE A 451 -0.39 3.68 -2.40
CA ILE A 451 -0.41 4.01 -0.98
C ILE A 451 -1.31 5.22 -0.80
N LEU A 452 -2.30 5.10 0.09
CA LEU A 452 -3.16 6.20 0.49
C LEU A 452 -2.66 6.80 1.81
N ALA A 453 -2.60 8.12 1.88
CA ALA A 453 -2.38 8.86 3.11
C ALA A 453 -3.52 9.86 3.28
N TRP A 454 -4.15 9.87 4.44
CA TRP A 454 -5.11 10.89 4.87
C TRP A 454 -4.70 11.43 6.22
N LEU A 455 -4.78 12.74 6.43
CA LEU A 455 -4.45 13.35 7.71
C LEU A 455 -5.28 14.59 7.99
N ARG A 456 -5.35 14.96 9.27
CA ARG A 456 -5.89 16.23 9.77
C ARG A 456 -4.83 16.96 10.58
N ILE A 457 -4.59 18.21 10.22
CA ILE A 457 -3.71 19.16 10.91
C ILE A 457 -4.60 20.10 11.71
N GLY A 458 -4.39 20.13 13.02
CA GLY A 458 -5.18 20.91 13.96
C GLY A 458 -4.47 22.15 14.48
N GLU A 459 -4.93 22.59 15.65
CA GLU A 459 -4.35 23.71 16.38
C GLU A 459 -2.83 23.56 16.56
N GLY A 460 -2.11 24.66 16.40
CA GLY A 460 -0.65 24.69 16.52
C GLY A 460 0.10 23.94 15.41
N GLY A 461 -0.58 23.52 14.33
CA GLY A 461 0.04 22.78 13.23
C GLY A 461 0.40 21.34 13.59
N LEU A 462 -0.21 20.79 14.63
CA LEU A 462 0.01 19.41 15.06
C LEU A 462 -0.90 18.44 14.29
N ILE A 463 -0.43 17.21 14.09
CA ILE A 463 -1.25 16.15 13.50
C ILE A 463 -2.30 15.72 14.52
N GLU A 464 -3.58 15.94 14.23
CA GLU A 464 -4.67 15.42 15.06
C GLU A 464 -4.95 13.94 14.76
N ARG A 465 -4.86 13.58 13.47
CA ARG A 465 -5.16 12.25 12.98
C ARG A 465 -4.38 12.00 11.68
N CYS A 466 -3.86 10.79 11.51
CA CYS A 466 -3.24 10.35 10.27
C CYS A 466 -3.54 8.88 10.03
N HIS A 467 -4.15 8.57 8.89
CA HIS A 467 -4.36 7.22 8.40
C HIS A 467 -3.45 6.99 7.19
N LEU A 468 -2.71 5.88 7.23
CA LEU A 468 -1.94 5.38 6.10
C LEU A 468 -2.56 4.05 5.67
N ARG A 469 -2.54 3.75 4.37
CA ARG A 469 -3.03 2.47 3.85
C ARG A 469 -2.04 1.92 2.83
N ASP A 470 -1.44 0.79 3.17
CA ASP A 470 -0.64 -0.02 2.25
C ASP A 470 -1.52 -0.76 1.25
N PRO A 471 -1.09 -0.96 -0.01
CA PRO A 471 -1.81 -1.83 -0.94
C PRO A 471 -2.00 -3.26 -0.42
N SER A 472 -1.16 -3.71 0.53
CA SER A 472 -1.26 -5.03 1.16
C SER A 472 -2.59 -5.29 1.88
N TRP A 473 -3.32 -4.26 2.32
CA TRP A 473 -4.67 -4.42 2.87
C TRP A 473 -5.63 -5.14 1.92
N PHE A 474 -5.46 -4.91 0.62
CA PHE A 474 -6.26 -5.53 -0.42
C PHE A 474 -5.58 -6.75 -1.04
N GLN A 475 -4.24 -6.83 -1.00
CA GLN A 475 -3.48 -7.92 -1.63
C GLN A 475 -3.37 -9.18 -0.75
N TRP A 476 -3.31 -9.05 0.59
CA TRP A 476 -3.23 -10.20 1.50
C TRP A 476 -4.42 -11.18 1.34
N PRO A 477 -5.70 -10.73 1.36
CA PRO A 477 -6.83 -11.63 1.09
C PRO A 477 -6.77 -12.31 -0.30
N LEU A 478 -6.12 -11.68 -1.27
CA LEU A 478 -5.99 -12.24 -2.61
C LEU A 478 -4.93 -13.34 -2.66
N LEU A 479 -3.92 -13.32 -1.79
CA LEU A 479 -2.99 -14.44 -1.61
C LEU A 479 -3.71 -15.66 -1.03
N GLU A 480 -4.60 -15.48 -0.04
CA GLU A 480 -5.43 -16.57 0.50
C GLU A 480 -6.24 -17.28 -0.60
N ALA A 481 -6.77 -16.52 -1.55
CA ALA A 481 -7.52 -17.05 -2.68
C ALA A 481 -6.61 -17.67 -3.76
N ALA A 482 -5.46 -17.04 -4.04
CA ALA A 482 -4.58 -17.47 -5.14
C ALA A 482 -3.86 -18.79 -4.86
N ILE A 483 -3.62 -19.14 -3.59
CA ILE A 483 -2.96 -20.40 -3.20
C ILE A 483 -3.92 -21.60 -3.22
N GLU A 484 -5.24 -21.39 -3.24
CA GLU A 484 -6.22 -22.48 -3.28
C GLU A 484 -5.95 -23.43 -4.46
N GLY A 485 -5.91 -24.74 -4.19
CA GLY A 485 -5.63 -25.78 -5.19
C GLY A 485 -4.15 -25.99 -5.52
N ASN A 486 -3.23 -25.13 -5.03
CA ASN A 486 -1.79 -25.35 -5.17
C ASN A 486 -1.30 -26.30 -4.07
N ILE A 487 -0.07 -26.81 -4.18
CA ILE A 487 0.53 -27.58 -3.08
C ILE A 487 1.12 -26.65 -2.01
N VAL A 488 1.20 -27.13 -0.77
CA VAL A 488 1.78 -26.36 0.36
C VAL A 488 3.21 -25.87 0.05
N ALA A 489 3.99 -26.65 -0.71
CA ALA A 489 5.34 -26.29 -1.12
C ALA A 489 5.42 -25.07 -2.08
N ASP A 490 4.31 -24.67 -2.70
CA ASP A 490 4.25 -23.47 -3.54
C ASP A 490 3.93 -22.19 -2.75
N PHE A 491 3.61 -22.31 -1.46
CA PHE A 491 3.30 -21.14 -0.64
C PHE A 491 4.45 -20.12 -0.58
N PRO A 492 5.73 -20.48 -0.34
CA PRO A 492 6.82 -19.51 -0.34
C PRO A 492 6.87 -18.70 -1.64
N LEU A 493 6.76 -19.39 -2.79
CA LEU A 493 6.76 -18.79 -4.11
C LEU A 493 5.56 -17.86 -4.33
N CYS A 494 4.35 -18.30 -3.96
CA CYS A 494 3.14 -17.47 -4.04
C CYS A 494 3.28 -16.23 -3.15
N ASN A 495 3.62 -16.41 -1.88
CA ASN A 495 3.79 -15.34 -0.91
C ASN A 495 4.81 -14.30 -1.39
N LYS A 496 5.98 -14.74 -1.85
CA LYS A 496 7.02 -13.84 -2.36
C LYS A 496 6.63 -13.14 -3.66
N SER A 497 5.82 -13.76 -4.50
CA SER A 497 5.31 -13.11 -5.72
C SER A 497 4.32 -11.97 -5.45
N PHE A 498 3.54 -12.09 -4.37
CA PHE A 498 2.67 -11.02 -3.86
C PHE A 498 3.45 -9.96 -3.08
N ASN A 499 4.50 -10.35 -2.35
CA ASN A 499 5.40 -9.48 -1.57
C ASN A 499 4.66 -8.40 -0.76
N CYS A 500 3.55 -8.79 -0.12
CA CYS A 500 2.78 -7.93 0.76
C CYS A 500 3.62 -7.50 1.98
N SER A 501 3.42 -6.26 2.44
CA SER A 501 4.02 -5.78 3.69
C SER A 501 3.19 -6.23 4.87
N TYR A 502 3.84 -6.88 5.84
CA TYR A 502 3.25 -7.17 7.13
C TYR A 502 3.14 -5.86 7.91
N SER A 503 4.24 -5.10 7.99
CA SER A 503 4.25 -3.83 8.72
C SER A 503 3.36 -2.74 8.13
N GLY A 504 3.13 -2.71 6.81
CA GLY A 504 2.19 -1.79 6.15
C GLY A 504 0.72 -2.20 6.34
N HIS A 505 0.47 -3.46 6.71
CA HIS A 505 -0.85 -3.95 7.04
C HIS A 505 -1.18 -3.80 8.53
N ASP A 506 -0.19 -3.86 9.41
CA ASP A 506 -0.39 -3.80 10.86
C ASP A 506 -0.28 -2.37 11.42
N LEU A 507 -0.97 -1.40 10.82
CA LEU A 507 -0.78 0.04 11.14
C LEU A 507 -1.38 0.49 12.47
#